data_AF-A0A6C7EDA3-F1
#
_entry.id   AF-A0A6C7EDA3-F1
#
_cell.length_a   1.000
_cell.length_b   1.000
_cell.length_c   1.000
_cell.angle_alpha   90.00
_cell.angle_beta   90.00
_cell.angle_gamma   90.00
#
_symmetry.space_group_name_H-M   'P 1'
#
loop_
_entity.id
_entity.type
_entity.pdbx_description
1 polymer ?
#
loop_
_entity_poly.entity_id
_entity_poly.type
_entity_poly.pdbx_seq_one_letter_code
_entity_poly.pdbx_strand_id
1 'polypeptide(L)'
;MTDSAEIDLFLEVLREIEGTRLVKSGALSDAFYAAATTGMHGIFSVSVPDDDDFRSFLLALRKLLLQGDLTNIDRAANVVRKRLGPGELYEFLNTERRIWRDLAEGSGPMKLIIDGTEYKPSDAFDLLIYSGPFHHDPEKRRKLESLGPHGAQLIRQQVNFYVVALVNYARALRHTIVEGRRQGLLPT
;
A
#
# COMPACT_ATOMS: atom_id res chain seq x y z
N MET A 1 22.07 -15.23 -5.28
CA MET A 1 21.69 -14.55 -4.03
C MET A 1 21.08 -15.60 -3.11
N THR A 2 21.35 -15.55 -1.80
CA THR A 2 20.76 -16.49 -0.84
C THR A 2 19.43 -15.93 -0.33
N ASP A 3 18.53 -16.80 0.13
CA ASP A 3 17.24 -16.39 0.72
C ASP A 3 17.45 -15.42 1.91
N SER A 4 18.53 -15.54 2.68
CA SER A 4 18.84 -14.62 3.79
C SER A 4 19.14 -13.20 3.28
N ALA A 5 19.94 -13.08 2.21
CA ALA A 5 20.26 -11.79 1.61
C ALA A 5 19.02 -11.09 1.01
N GLU A 6 18.07 -11.86 0.44
CA GLU A 6 16.80 -11.29 -0.05
C GLU A 6 15.92 -10.77 1.12
N ILE A 7 15.87 -11.53 2.23
CA ILE A 7 15.15 -11.11 3.45
C ILE A 7 15.75 -9.83 4.03
N ASP A 8 17.08 -9.75 4.14
CA ASP A 8 17.74 -8.56 4.68
C ASP A 8 17.55 -7.33 3.80
N LEU A 9 17.63 -7.50 2.48
CA LEU A 9 17.38 -6.42 1.54
C LEU A 9 15.92 -5.90 1.66
N PHE A 10 14.94 -6.80 1.81
CA PHE A 10 13.56 -6.40 2.10
C PHE A 10 13.45 -5.58 3.41
N LEU A 11 14.12 -6.03 4.48
CA LEU A 11 14.12 -5.32 5.77
C LEU A 11 14.81 -3.95 5.70
N GLU A 12 15.85 -3.80 4.87
CA GLU A 12 16.48 -2.51 4.59
C GLU A 12 15.53 -1.55 3.88
N VAL A 13 14.86 -2.01 2.82
CA VAL A 13 13.86 -1.19 2.10
C VAL A 13 12.70 -0.81 3.00
N LEU A 14 12.19 -1.72 3.83
CA LEU A 14 11.12 -1.38 4.78
C LEU A 14 11.57 -0.33 5.80
N ARG A 15 12.81 -0.41 6.30
CA ARG A 15 13.38 0.61 7.19
C ARG A 15 13.48 1.98 6.50
N GLU A 16 13.82 2.01 5.21
CA GLU A 16 13.82 3.25 4.43
C GLU A 16 12.42 3.86 4.34
N ILE A 17 11.41 3.04 4.03
CA ILE A 17 10.00 3.48 3.93
C ILE A 17 9.49 4.02 5.27
N GLU A 18 9.72 3.30 6.36
CA GLU A 18 9.38 3.77 7.71
C GLU A 18 10.20 4.97 8.16
N GLY A 19 11.36 5.17 7.52
CA GLY A 19 12.23 6.33 7.70
C GLY A 19 11.68 7.62 7.12
N THR A 20 10.71 7.54 6.20
CA THR A 20 10.11 8.71 5.53
C THR A 20 9.34 9.60 6.51
N ARG A 21 9.31 10.91 6.24
CA ARG A 21 8.61 11.88 7.09
C ARG A 21 7.13 11.54 7.22
N LEU A 22 6.50 11.11 6.12
CA LEU A 22 5.09 10.77 6.07
C LEU A 22 4.70 9.65 7.06
N VAL A 23 5.53 8.60 7.15
CA VAL A 23 5.30 7.50 8.09
C VAL A 23 5.64 7.92 9.52
N LYS A 24 6.74 8.65 9.73
CA LYS A 24 7.18 9.10 11.06
C LYS A 24 6.23 10.07 11.73
N SER A 25 5.59 10.96 10.96
CA SER A 25 4.66 11.95 11.49
C SER A 25 3.28 11.39 11.80
N GLY A 26 2.98 10.14 11.38
CA GLY A 26 1.65 9.56 11.47
C GLY A 26 0.64 10.16 10.47
N ALA A 27 1.10 10.98 9.52
CA ALA A 27 0.25 11.58 8.49
C ALA A 27 -0.18 10.55 7.43
N LEU A 28 0.43 9.37 7.39
CA LEU A 28 -0.12 8.20 6.72
C LEU A 28 -1.23 7.58 7.60
N SER A 29 -2.47 8.05 7.44
CA SER A 29 -3.63 7.60 8.20
C SER A 29 -4.70 6.97 7.32
N ASP A 30 -5.39 5.96 7.85
CA ASP A 30 -6.61 5.36 7.33
C ASP A 30 -7.89 6.11 7.74
N ALA A 31 -7.78 7.27 8.40
CA ALA A 31 -8.93 8.03 8.83
C ALA A 31 -9.64 8.69 7.64
N PHE A 32 -10.92 8.38 7.47
CA PHE A 32 -11.83 9.06 6.56
C PHE A 32 -13.00 9.67 7.33
N TYR A 33 -13.24 10.96 7.12
CA TYR A 33 -14.32 11.69 7.78
C TYR A 33 -15.36 12.13 6.75
N ALA A 34 -16.58 11.65 6.93
CA ALA A 34 -17.75 12.05 6.18
C ALA A 34 -18.80 12.63 7.13
N ALA A 35 -19.27 13.84 6.84
CA ALA A 35 -20.37 14.47 7.54
C ALA A 35 -21.47 14.83 6.55
N ALA A 36 -22.70 14.39 6.81
CA ALA A 36 -23.84 14.74 5.99
C ALA A 36 -24.98 15.24 6.88
N THR A 37 -25.65 16.30 6.43
CA THR A 37 -26.89 16.80 7.02
C THR A 37 -28.04 16.50 6.07
N THR A 38 -29.15 16.02 6.60
CA THR A 38 -30.34 15.67 5.81
C THR A 38 -30.79 16.86 4.96
N GLY A 39 -30.94 16.64 3.64
CA GLY A 39 -31.36 17.68 2.69
C GLY A 39 -30.23 18.59 2.17
N MET A 40 -28.98 18.36 2.58
CA MET A 40 -27.79 19.04 2.04
C MET A 40 -26.84 18.05 1.37
N HIS A 41 -26.04 18.54 0.43
CA HIS A 41 -24.88 17.80 -0.07
C HIS A 41 -23.92 17.49 1.09
N GLY A 42 -23.50 16.24 1.22
CA GLY A 42 -22.54 15.82 2.24
C GLY A 42 -21.22 16.57 2.08
N ILE A 43 -20.59 16.91 3.21
CA ILE A 43 -19.24 17.46 3.26
C ILE A 43 -18.31 16.30 3.58
N PHE A 44 -17.36 16.05 2.68
CA PHE A 44 -16.31 15.07 2.87
C PHE A 44 -15.00 15.81 3.09
N SER A 45 -14.32 15.52 4.20
CA SER A 45 -12.97 16.01 4.45
C SER A 45 -12.03 14.84 4.48
N VAL A 46 -11.11 14.81 3.53
CA VAL A 46 -10.03 13.83 3.50
C VAL A 46 -8.79 14.51 4.06
N SER A 47 -8.16 13.91 5.08
CA SER A 47 -6.79 14.30 5.45
C SER A 47 -5.86 13.71 4.40
N VAL A 48 -5.28 14.59 3.58
CA VAL A 48 -4.42 14.18 2.49
C VAL A 48 -2.98 14.57 2.85
N PRO A 49 -2.01 13.65 2.72
CA PRO A 49 -0.59 13.96 2.87
C PRO A 49 -0.16 15.15 2.01
N ASP A 50 0.82 15.92 2.48
CA ASP A 50 1.54 16.89 1.65
C ASP A 50 2.11 16.21 0.38
N ASP A 51 2.06 16.89 -0.76
CA ASP A 51 2.42 16.33 -2.07
C ASP A 51 3.89 15.90 -2.15
N ASP A 52 4.81 16.67 -1.55
CA ASP A 52 6.23 16.38 -1.58
C ASP A 52 6.59 15.23 -0.63
N ASP A 53 5.97 15.20 0.56
CA ASP A 53 6.09 14.08 1.49
C ASP A 53 5.52 12.79 0.88
N PHE A 54 4.37 12.88 0.19
CA PHE A 54 3.74 11.74 -0.48
C PHE A 54 4.57 11.23 -1.64
N ARG A 55 5.10 12.12 -2.49
CA ARG A 55 5.99 11.73 -3.60
C ARG A 55 7.25 11.04 -3.08
N SER A 56 7.88 11.60 -2.06
CA SER A 56 9.08 11.04 -1.44
C SER A 56 8.81 9.66 -0.83
N PHE A 57 7.67 9.50 -0.18
CA PHE A 57 7.21 8.21 0.33
C PHE A 57 7.00 7.18 -0.79
N LEU A 58 6.29 7.57 -1.86
CA LEU A 58 6.01 6.68 -2.98
C LEU A 58 7.29 6.23 -3.72
N LEU A 59 8.32 7.08 -3.77
CA LEU A 59 9.64 6.72 -4.33
C LEU A 59 10.27 5.55 -3.57
N ALA A 60 10.23 5.58 -2.23
CA ALA A 60 10.72 4.49 -1.40
C ALA A 60 9.81 3.25 -1.53
N LEU A 61 8.49 3.45 -1.49
CA LEU A 61 7.48 2.38 -1.57
C LEU A 61 7.56 1.59 -2.89
N ARG A 62 7.90 2.26 -4.00
CA ARG A 62 8.00 1.65 -5.33
C ARG A 62 8.88 0.39 -5.35
N LYS A 63 9.94 0.35 -4.53
CA LYS A 63 10.84 -0.81 -4.39
C LYS A 63 10.13 -2.08 -3.90
N LEU A 64 9.04 -1.95 -3.15
CA LEU A 64 8.22 -3.09 -2.71
C LEU A 64 7.20 -3.54 -3.76
N LEU A 65 6.85 -2.67 -4.71
CA LEU A 65 5.77 -2.90 -5.68
C LEU A 65 6.25 -3.34 -7.06
N LEU A 66 7.44 -2.92 -7.49
CA LEU A 66 7.94 -3.26 -8.81
C LEU A 66 8.13 -4.77 -8.96
N GLN A 67 7.51 -5.34 -9.99
CA GLN A 67 7.73 -6.72 -10.37
C GLN A 67 9.15 -6.90 -10.90
N GLY A 68 9.82 -7.97 -10.49
CA GLY A 68 11.21 -8.25 -10.85
C GLY A 68 12.26 -7.70 -9.87
N ASP A 69 11.86 -6.81 -8.95
CA ASP A 69 12.75 -6.38 -7.87
C ASP A 69 12.87 -7.46 -6.80
N LEU A 70 14.04 -7.57 -6.18
CA LEU A 70 14.33 -8.55 -5.13
C LEU A 70 13.58 -8.21 -3.83
N THR A 71 13.26 -6.93 -3.65
CA THR A 71 12.51 -6.39 -2.51
C THR A 71 11.01 -6.43 -2.69
N ASN A 72 10.52 -6.96 -3.82
CA ASN A 72 9.09 -7.07 -4.07
C ASN A 72 8.40 -7.82 -2.92
N ILE A 73 7.31 -7.26 -2.41
CA ILE A 73 6.66 -7.77 -1.20
C ILE A 73 6.12 -9.19 -1.34
N ASP A 74 5.57 -9.54 -2.51
CA ASP A 74 5.08 -10.89 -2.78
C ASP A 74 6.24 -11.89 -2.85
N ARG A 75 7.38 -11.48 -3.42
CA ARG A 75 8.60 -12.29 -3.47
C ARG A 75 9.13 -12.54 -2.06
N ALA A 76 9.33 -11.49 -1.27
CA ALA A 76 9.81 -11.59 0.11
C ALA A 76 8.86 -12.48 0.95
N ALA A 77 7.55 -12.27 0.85
CA ALA A 77 6.56 -13.10 1.53
C ALA A 77 6.65 -14.57 1.11
N ASN A 78 6.84 -14.86 -0.19
CA ASN A 78 6.98 -16.23 -0.68
C ASN A 78 8.24 -16.91 -0.14
N VAL A 79 9.38 -16.20 -0.10
CA VAL A 79 10.64 -16.72 0.47
C VAL A 79 10.45 -17.08 1.94
N VAL A 80 9.87 -16.16 2.72
CA VAL A 80 9.61 -16.38 4.16
C VAL A 80 8.65 -17.55 4.37
N ARG A 81 7.53 -17.60 3.65
CA ARG A 81 6.55 -18.70 3.73
C ARG A 81 7.16 -20.06 3.43
N LYS A 82 8.00 -20.15 2.39
CA LYS A 82 8.67 -21.40 1.99
C LYS A 82 9.58 -21.94 3.10
N ARG A 83 10.18 -21.04 3.89
CA ARG A 83 11.12 -21.39 4.96
C ARG A 83 10.45 -21.75 6.28
N LEU A 84 9.39 -21.05 6.67
CA LEU A 84 8.68 -21.31 7.93
C LEU A 84 8.06 -22.70 7.99
N GLY A 85 7.61 -23.24 6.85
CA GLY A 85 6.77 -24.44 6.83
C GLY A 85 5.40 -24.20 7.49
N PRO A 86 4.50 -25.19 7.50
CA PRO A 86 3.19 -25.05 8.15
C PRO A 86 3.33 -24.85 9.67
N GLY A 87 2.71 -23.81 10.21
CA GLY A 87 2.79 -23.44 11.62
C GLY A 87 2.13 -22.08 11.90
N GLU A 88 2.16 -21.64 13.16
CA GLU A 88 1.47 -20.40 13.59
C GLU A 88 1.91 -19.16 12.80
N LEU A 89 3.23 -18.95 12.64
CA LEU A 89 3.77 -17.82 11.88
C LEU A 89 3.41 -17.87 10.39
N TYR A 90 3.31 -19.08 9.83
CA TYR A 90 2.91 -19.28 8.44
C TYR A 90 1.43 -18.96 8.24
N GLU A 91 0.56 -19.40 9.16
CA GLU A 91 -0.87 -19.09 9.10
C GLU A 91 -1.18 -17.61 9.38
N PHE A 92 -0.43 -16.99 10.29
CA PHE A 92 -0.48 -15.55 10.51
C PHE A 92 -0.14 -14.80 9.21
N LEU A 93 0.99 -15.13 8.57
CA LEU A 93 1.39 -14.47 7.33
C LEU A 93 0.41 -14.72 6.17
N ASN A 94 -0.22 -15.89 6.10
CA ASN A 94 -1.29 -16.17 5.12
C ASN A 94 -2.53 -15.30 5.38
N THR A 95 -2.91 -15.15 6.64
CA THR A 95 -4.06 -14.32 7.04
C THR A 95 -3.82 -12.87 6.65
N GLU A 96 -2.65 -12.32 6.98
CA GLU A 96 -2.26 -10.95 6.63
C GLU A 96 -2.18 -10.75 5.12
N ARG A 97 -1.68 -11.74 4.38
CA ARG A 97 -1.67 -11.69 2.91
C ARG A 97 -3.07 -11.65 2.33
N ARG A 98 -4.00 -12.44 2.89
CA ARG A 98 -5.40 -12.44 2.45
C ARG A 98 -6.04 -11.07 2.70
N ILE A 99 -5.88 -10.52 3.90
CA ILE A 99 -6.37 -9.18 4.24
C ILE A 99 -5.82 -8.13 3.26
N TRP A 100 -4.51 -8.17 2.99
CA TRP A 100 -3.89 -7.29 2.00
C TRP A 100 -4.53 -7.42 0.62
N ARG A 101 -4.70 -8.65 0.11
CA ARG A 101 -5.30 -8.87 -1.21
C ARG A 101 -6.76 -8.45 -1.28
N ASP A 102 -7.55 -8.74 -0.25
CA ASP A 102 -8.95 -8.34 -0.18
C ASP A 102 -9.08 -6.81 -0.21
N LEU A 103 -8.16 -6.09 0.46
CA LEU A 103 -8.08 -4.64 0.40
C LEU A 103 -7.59 -4.13 -0.96
N ALA A 104 -6.54 -4.74 -1.52
CA ALA A 104 -5.91 -4.29 -2.76
C ALA A 104 -6.77 -4.54 -4.02
N GLU A 105 -7.35 -5.73 -4.11
CA GLU A 105 -8.06 -6.27 -5.30
C GLU A 105 -9.60 -6.20 -5.16
N GLY A 106 -10.09 -6.07 -3.93
CA GLY A 106 -11.52 -5.85 -3.64
C GLY A 106 -11.90 -4.37 -3.73
N SER A 107 -12.92 -3.98 -2.96
CA SER A 107 -13.37 -2.59 -2.90
C SER A 107 -12.56 -1.74 -1.90
N GLY A 108 -11.50 -2.29 -1.29
CA GLY A 108 -10.82 -1.61 -0.17
C GLY A 108 -11.72 -1.45 1.06
N PRO A 109 -11.42 -0.50 1.95
CA PRO A 109 -12.29 -0.21 3.09
C PRO A 109 -13.60 0.47 2.68
N MET A 110 -13.67 1.07 1.48
CA MET A 110 -14.85 1.71 0.94
C MET A 110 -14.94 1.57 -0.58
N LYS A 111 -16.12 1.16 -1.07
CA LYS A 111 -16.40 1.06 -2.49
C LYS A 111 -16.50 2.44 -3.14
N LEU A 112 -15.59 2.75 -4.07
CA LEU A 112 -15.58 4.00 -4.83
C LEU A 112 -16.20 3.79 -6.21
N ILE A 113 -17.30 4.49 -6.49
CA ILE A 113 -17.95 4.51 -7.81
C ILE A 113 -18.06 5.96 -8.29
N ILE A 114 -17.47 6.29 -9.43
CA ILE A 114 -17.57 7.61 -10.07
C ILE A 114 -18.11 7.39 -11.48
N ASP A 115 -19.22 8.06 -11.81
CA ASP A 115 -19.91 7.95 -13.11
C ASP A 115 -20.20 6.49 -13.51
N GLY A 116 -20.66 5.69 -12.56
CA GLY A 116 -20.97 4.26 -12.76
C GLY A 116 -19.74 3.35 -12.88
N THR A 117 -18.52 3.89 -12.85
CA THR A 117 -17.28 3.12 -12.88
C THR A 117 -16.79 2.86 -11.46
N GLU A 118 -16.61 1.59 -11.10
CA GLU A 118 -15.96 1.21 -9.84
C GLU A 118 -14.44 1.37 -9.97
N TYR A 119 -13.81 2.02 -8.99
CA TYR A 119 -12.36 2.16 -8.88
C TYR A 119 -11.87 1.34 -7.69
N LYS A 120 -11.25 0.20 -7.98
CA LYS A 120 -10.55 -0.57 -6.94
C LYS A 120 -9.31 0.16 -6.46
N PRO A 121 -8.80 -0.12 -5.26
CA PRO A 121 -7.54 0.45 -4.78
C PRO A 121 -6.36 0.27 -5.73
N SER A 122 -6.22 -0.91 -6.35
CA SER A 122 -5.21 -1.14 -7.40
C SER A 122 -5.38 -0.22 -8.60
N ASP A 123 -6.61 -0.01 -9.06
CA ASP A 123 -6.93 0.79 -10.25
C ASP A 123 -6.70 2.27 -9.96
N ALA A 124 -7.09 2.72 -8.77
CA ALA A 124 -6.83 4.08 -8.30
C ALA A 124 -5.32 4.35 -8.15
N PHE A 125 -4.57 3.38 -7.62
CA PHE A 125 -3.11 3.47 -7.50
C PHE A 125 -2.47 3.58 -8.89
N ASP A 126 -2.84 2.70 -9.83
CA ASP A 126 -2.37 2.75 -11.21
C ASP A 126 -2.71 4.10 -11.89
N LEU A 127 -3.97 4.55 -11.79
CA LEU A 127 -4.41 5.82 -12.35
C LEU A 127 -3.58 7.00 -11.80
N LEU A 128 -3.38 7.07 -10.48
CA LEU A 128 -2.65 8.18 -9.86
C LEU A 128 -1.16 8.14 -10.20
N ILE A 129 -0.53 6.97 -10.12
CA ILE A 129 0.91 6.80 -10.33
C ILE A 129 1.30 7.12 -11.78
N TYR A 130 0.48 6.70 -12.74
CA TYR A 130 0.77 6.88 -14.16
C TYR A 130 0.22 8.17 -14.77
N SER A 131 -0.64 8.91 -14.07
CA SER A 131 -1.09 10.25 -14.50
C SER A 131 -0.07 11.36 -14.19
N GLY A 132 0.87 11.12 -13.26
CA GLY A 132 1.80 12.16 -12.81
C GLY A 132 3.10 11.68 -12.18
N PRO A 133 3.11 11.29 -10.89
CA PRO A 133 4.30 11.31 -10.03
C PRO A 133 5.52 10.52 -10.52
N PHE A 134 5.30 9.48 -11.33
CA PHE A 134 6.37 8.63 -11.86
C PHE A 134 6.32 8.41 -13.36
N HIS A 135 5.12 8.47 -13.96
CA HIS A 135 4.93 8.29 -15.38
C HIS A 135 3.95 9.32 -15.92
N HIS A 136 4.06 9.59 -17.22
CA HIS A 136 3.23 10.55 -17.93
C HIS A 136 2.43 9.83 -19.00
N ASP A 137 1.50 8.99 -18.58
CA ASP A 137 0.50 8.40 -19.45
C ASP A 137 -0.59 9.45 -19.75
N PRO A 138 -0.71 9.95 -20.99
CA PRO A 138 -1.67 11.00 -21.33
C PRO A 138 -3.13 10.54 -21.24
N GLU A 139 -3.42 9.25 -21.36
CA GLU A 139 -4.77 8.71 -21.23
C GLU A 139 -5.20 8.69 -19.78
N LYS A 140 -4.33 8.17 -18.89
CA LYS A 140 -4.60 8.16 -17.44
C LYS A 140 -4.66 9.57 -16.86
N ARG A 141 -3.82 10.50 -17.34
CA ARG A 141 -3.91 11.91 -16.98
C ARG A 141 -5.27 12.51 -17.37
N ARG A 142 -5.67 12.39 -18.64
CA ARG A 142 -6.97 12.89 -19.10
C ARG A 142 -8.13 12.25 -18.34
N LYS A 143 -8.02 10.95 -18.02
CA LYS A 143 -9.02 10.26 -17.20
C LYS A 143 -9.12 10.87 -15.81
N LEU A 144 -8.00 11.06 -15.10
CA LEU A 144 -7.99 11.67 -13.77
C LEU A 144 -8.54 13.11 -13.79
N GLU A 145 -8.14 13.91 -14.78
CA GLU A 145 -8.63 15.28 -14.98
C GLU A 145 -10.14 15.33 -15.24
N SER A 146 -10.68 14.35 -16.01
CA SER A 146 -12.11 14.26 -16.31
C SER A 146 -13.01 14.01 -15.09
N LEU A 147 -12.44 13.50 -13.98
CA LEU A 147 -13.18 13.25 -12.74
C LEU A 147 -13.44 14.54 -11.93
N GLY A 148 -12.84 15.65 -12.34
CA GLY A 148 -12.88 16.91 -11.60
C GLY A 148 -12.16 16.83 -10.24
N PRO A 149 -12.16 17.94 -9.47
CA PRO A 149 -11.38 18.04 -8.24
C PRO A 149 -11.84 17.06 -7.15
N HIS A 150 -13.15 16.86 -7.00
CA HIS A 150 -13.69 15.93 -6.01
C HIS A 150 -13.40 14.48 -6.35
N GLY A 151 -13.55 14.08 -7.62
CA GLY A 151 -13.21 12.72 -8.05
C GLY A 151 -11.72 12.43 -7.90
N ALA A 152 -10.85 13.38 -8.26
CA ALA A 152 -9.42 13.25 -8.05
C ALA A 152 -9.04 13.10 -6.56
N GLN A 153 -9.71 13.83 -5.67
CA GLN A 153 -9.51 13.70 -4.22
C GLN A 153 -9.93 12.32 -3.69
N LEU A 154 -11.05 11.78 -4.18
CA LEU A 154 -11.51 10.43 -3.82
C LEU A 154 -10.56 9.35 -4.33
N ILE A 155 -10.04 9.48 -5.57
CA ILE A 155 -8.99 8.59 -6.09
C ILE A 155 -7.77 8.65 -5.19
N ARG A 156 -7.31 9.85 -4.81
CA ARG A 156 -6.15 10.00 -3.91
C ARG A 156 -6.38 9.35 -2.55
N GLN A 157 -7.59 9.42 -2.00
CA GLN A 157 -7.91 8.72 -0.75
C GLN A 157 -7.88 7.19 -0.94
N GLN A 158 -8.38 6.69 -2.07
CA GLN A 158 -8.33 5.26 -2.38
C GLN A 158 -6.87 4.77 -2.49
N VAL A 159 -5.99 5.59 -3.08
CA VAL A 159 -4.54 5.34 -3.09
C VAL A 159 -3.97 5.35 -1.68
N ASN A 160 -4.36 6.31 -0.83
CA ASN A 160 -3.90 6.37 0.54
C ASN A 160 -4.25 5.08 1.31
N PHE A 161 -5.47 4.56 1.17
CA PHE A 161 -5.85 3.26 1.75
C PHE A 161 -4.99 2.11 1.22
N TYR A 162 -4.73 2.08 -0.08
CA TYR A 162 -3.88 1.08 -0.70
C TYR A 162 -2.48 1.07 -0.08
N VAL A 163 -1.83 2.23 0.02
CA VAL A 163 -0.46 2.32 0.53
C VAL A 163 -0.38 2.08 2.04
N VAL A 164 -1.38 2.47 2.83
CA VAL A 164 -1.48 2.14 4.25
C VAL A 164 -1.54 0.62 4.43
N ALA A 165 -2.43 -0.05 3.71
CA ALA A 165 -2.60 -1.49 3.78
C ALA A 165 -1.32 -2.23 3.36
N LEU A 166 -0.62 -1.74 2.33
CA LEU A 166 0.66 -2.29 1.90
C LEU A 166 1.74 -2.17 2.96
N VAL A 167 1.85 -0.99 3.60
CA VAL A 167 2.82 -0.75 4.69
C VAL A 167 2.51 -1.65 5.88
N ASN A 168 1.23 -1.82 6.23
CA ASN A 168 0.82 -2.72 7.30
C ASN A 168 1.17 -4.17 6.99
N TYR A 169 0.96 -4.63 5.75
CA TYR A 169 1.36 -5.97 5.33
C TYR A 169 2.89 -6.15 5.38
N ALA A 170 3.66 -5.15 4.94
CA ALA A 170 5.11 -5.18 5.02
C ALA A 170 5.62 -5.26 6.48
N ARG A 171 4.95 -4.55 7.40
CA ARG A 171 5.23 -4.61 8.84
C ARG A 171 4.90 -5.97 9.44
N ALA A 172 3.78 -6.57 9.04
CA ALA A 172 3.41 -7.92 9.44
C ALA A 172 4.46 -8.94 8.96
N LEU A 173 4.92 -8.83 7.71
CA LEU A 173 6.00 -9.66 7.16
C LEU A 173 7.30 -9.51 7.95
N ARG A 174 7.70 -8.28 8.31
CA ARG A 174 8.85 -8.06 9.21
C ARG A 174 8.66 -8.73 10.56
N HIS A 175 7.49 -8.58 11.18
CA HIS A 175 7.22 -9.21 12.46
C HIS A 175 7.41 -10.73 12.37
N THR A 176 6.86 -11.35 11.34
CA THR A 176 7.07 -12.76 11.03
C THR A 176 8.54 -13.12 10.82
N ILE A 177 9.31 -12.29 10.12
CA ILE A 177 10.75 -12.51 9.90
C ILE A 177 11.51 -12.48 11.24
N VAL A 178 11.28 -11.47 12.06
CA VAL A 178 11.96 -11.30 13.35
C VAL A 178 11.64 -12.46 14.29
N GLU A 179 10.36 -12.82 14.38
CA GLU A 179 9.92 -13.93 15.23
C GLU A 179 10.41 -15.28 14.70
N GLY A 180 10.38 -15.50 13.38
CA GLY A 180 10.92 -16.70 12.76
C GLY A 180 12.43 -16.85 12.96
N ARG A 181 13.20 -15.75 12.91
CA ARG A 181 14.62 -15.74 13.27
C ARG A 181 14.84 -16.08 14.74
N ARG A 182 14.03 -15.50 15.65
CA ARG A 182 14.08 -15.80 17.08
C ARG A 182 13.82 -17.27 17.40
N GLN A 183 12.91 -17.90 16.66
CA GLN A 183 12.58 -19.32 16.80
C GLN A 183 13.56 -20.26 16.06
N GLY A 184 14.57 -19.73 15.37
CA GLY A 184 15.50 -20.52 14.56
C GLY A 184 14.90 -21.12 13.29
N LEU A 185 13.72 -20.66 12.87
CA LEU A 185 13.02 -21.10 11.65
C LEU A 185 13.50 -20.38 10.39
N LEU A 186 14.08 -19.19 10.55
CA LEU A 186 14.62 -18.38 9.46
C LEU A 186 16.12 -18.09 9.67
N PRO A 187 16.90 -17.98 8.58
CA PRO A 187 18.31 -17.65 8.68
C PRO A 187 18.53 -16.22 9.18
N THR A 188 19.59 -16.03 9.96
CA THR A 188 20.09 -14.71 10.38
C THR A 188 20.77 -13.98 9.24
#